data_AF-A0A4U8TH23-F1
#
_entry.id   AF-A0A4U8TH23-F1
#
_cell.length_a   1.000
_cell.length_b   1.000
_cell.length_c   1.000
_cell.angle_alpha   90.00
_cell.angle_beta   90.00
_cell.angle_gamma   90.00
#
_symmetry.space_group_name_H-M   'P 1'
#
loop_
_entity.id
_entity.type
_entity.pdbx_description
1 polymer ?
#
loop_
_entity_poly.entity_id
_entity_poly.type
_entity_poly.pdbx_seq_one_letter_code
_entity_poly.pdbx_strand_id
1 'polypeptide(L)' 'KILLRYEIKDLMPIDIEDTMVVAIHELEKHRQEDGNLPMINIKNLAQEIKINYPNLFLQLDNLFH' A
#
# COMPACT_ATOMS: atom_id res chain seq x y z
N LYS A 1 -5.65 -8.79 4.09
CA LYS A 1 -4.49 -8.97 3.19
C LYS A 1 -4.89 -9.05 1.70
N ILE A 2 -5.81 -9.93 1.30
CA ILE A 2 -6.26 -10.03 -0.12
C ILE A 2 -6.84 -8.71 -0.65
N LEU A 3 -7.70 -8.03 0.12
CA LEU A 3 -8.27 -6.73 -0.28
C LEU A 3 -7.19 -5.65 -0.46
N LEU A 4 -6.20 -5.59 0.43
CA LEU A 4 -5.08 -4.64 0.32
C LEU A 4 -4.27 -4.88 -0.95
N ARG A 5 -4.05 -6.15 -1.32
CA ARG A 5 -3.36 -6.48 -2.57
C ARG A 5 -4.11 -5.99 -3.81
N TYR A 6 -5.45 -6.04 -3.80
CA TYR A 6 -6.25 -5.50 -4.90
C TYR A 6 -6.14 -3.98 -4.99
N GLU A 7 -6.30 -3.28 -3.87
CA GLU A 7 -6.18 -1.81 -3.84
C GLU A 7 -4.76 -1.36 -4.26
N ILE A 8 -3.71 -2.03 -3.79
CA ILE A 8 -2.32 -1.73 -4.19
C ILE A 8 -2.11 -1.98 -5.68
N LYS A 9 -2.60 -3.10 -6.21
CA LYS A 9 -2.48 -3.44 -7.64
C LYS A 9 -3.14 -2.38 -8.53
N ASP A 10 -4.30 -1.87 -8.14
CA ASP A 10 -5.04 -0.86 -8.89
C ASP A 10 -4.31 0.50 -8.93
N LEU A 11 -3.35 0.70 -8.02
CA LEU A 11 -2.49 1.88 -7.99
C LEU A 11 -1.25 1.80 -8.88
N MET A 12 -1.10 0.69 -9.63
CA MET A 12 0.00 0.42 -10.57
C MET A 12 1.39 0.44 -9.90
N PRO A 13 1.68 -0.53 -9.01
CA PRO A 13 3.01 -0.66 -8.44
C PRO A 13 4.00 -1.10 -9.52
N ILE A 14 5.27 -0.71 -9.36
CA ILE A 14 6.36 -1.16 -10.24
C ILE A 14 6.59 -2.67 -10.05
N ASP A 15 6.67 -3.10 -8.79
CA ASP A 15 6.69 -4.50 -8.38
C ASP A 15 5.66 -4.71 -7.27
N ILE A 16 4.69 -5.59 -7.52
CA ILE A 16 3.59 -5.85 -6.60
C ILE A 16 4.07 -6.55 -5.32
N GLU A 17 5.06 -7.43 -5.39
CA GLU A 17 5.51 -8.20 -4.23
C GLU A 17 6.34 -7.30 -3.28
N ASP A 18 7.23 -6.47 -3.83
CA ASP A 18 8.00 -5.49 -3.03
C ASP A 18 7.07 -4.45 -2.40
N THR A 19 6.10 -3.94 -3.17
CA THR A 19 5.12 -2.99 -2.65
C THR A 19 4.27 -3.61 -1.55
N MET A 20 3.93 -4.90 -1.67
CA MET A 20 3.16 -5.61 -0.65
C MET A 20 3.95 -5.83 0.65
N VAL A 21 5.28 -5.96 0.60
CA VAL A 21 6.11 -6.00 1.81
C VAL A 21 5.96 -4.71 2.60
N VAL A 22 6.05 -3.56 1.92
CA VAL A 22 5.86 -2.23 2.54
C VAL A 22 4.42 -2.05 3.00
N ALA A 23 3.44 -2.43 2.19
CA ALA A 23 2.02 -2.30 2.53
C ALA A 23 1.62 -3.13 3.76
N ILE A 24 2.20 -4.33 3.90
CA ILE A 24 2.01 -5.15 5.11
C ILE A 24 2.70 -4.49 6.30
N HIS A 25 3.93 -3.99 6.14
CA HIS A 25 4.62 -3.28 7.20
C HIS A 25 3.79 -2.08 7.71
N GLU A 26 3.25 -1.26 6.83
CA GLU A 26 2.37 -0.14 7.21
C GLU A 26 1.10 -0.62 7.90
N LEU A 27 0.44 -1.68 7.39
CA LEU A 27 -0.74 -2.25 8.03
C LEU A 27 -0.46 -2.69 9.47
N GLU A 28 0.68 -3.33 9.71
CA GLU A 28 1.05 -3.86 11.02
C GLU A 28 1.34 -2.76 12.05
N LYS A 29 1.69 -1.53 11.63
CA LYS A 29 1.83 -0.38 12.56
C LYS A 29 0.52 0.01 13.25
N HIS A 30 -0.61 -0.34 12.65
CA HIS A 30 -1.92 -0.10 13.25
C HIS A 30 -2.33 -1.21 14.22
N ARG A 31 -1.54 -2.29 14.35
CA ARG A 31 -1.84 -3.37 15.29
C ARG A 31 -1.72 -2.83 16.71
N GLN A 32 -2.76 -3.05 17.51
CA GLN A 32 -2.81 -2.67 18.90
C GLN A 32 -1.97 -3.61 19.76
N GLU A 33 -1.68 -3.19 21.00
CA GLU A 33 -0.87 -3.97 21.95
C GLU A 33 -1.48 -5.34 22.30
N ASP A 34 -2.81 -5.46 22.19
CA ASP A 34 -3.55 -6.72 22.36
C ASP A 34 -3.45 -7.66 21.15
N GLY A 35 -2.74 -7.23 20.10
CA GLY A 35 -2.57 -7.97 18.85
C GLY A 35 -3.72 -7.81 17.86
N ASN A 36 -4.77 -7.06 18.18
CA ASN A 36 -5.88 -6.82 17.26
C ASN A 36 -5.52 -5.74 16.24
N LEU A 37 -6.01 -5.94 15.02
CA LEU A 37 -5.95 -4.93 13.99
C LEU A 37 -7.30 -4.19 14.00
N PRO A 38 -7.34 -2.87 14.23
CA PRO A 38 -8.58 -2.13 14.23
C PRO A 38 -9.22 -2.13 12.84
N MET A 39 -10.46 -1.67 12.75
CA MET A 39 -11.14 -1.52 11.46
C MET A 39 -10.45 -0.43 10.64
N ILE A 40 -9.61 -0.84 9.69
CA ILE A 40 -8.85 0.04 8.81
C ILE A 40 -9.56 0.12 7.46
N ASN A 41 -9.71 1.35 6.96
CA ASN A 41 -10.12 1.56 5.58
C ASN A 41 -8.94 1.24 4.64
N ILE A 42 -8.96 0.03 4.08
CA ILE A 42 -7.89 -0.51 3.23
C ILE A 42 -7.61 0.36 2.00
N LYS A 43 -8.64 1.00 1.43
CA LYS A 43 -8.48 1.89 0.29
C LYS A 43 -7.71 3.15 0.67
N ASN A 44 -8.02 3.75 1.82
CA ASN A 44 -7.28 4.91 2.32
C ASN A 44 -5.83 4.55 2.63
N LEU A 45 -5.61 3.41 3.28
CA LEU A 45 -4.25 2.92 3.55
C LEU A 45 -3.43 2.74 2.25
N ALA A 46 -4.02 2.15 1.20
CA ALA A 46 -3.34 1.99 -0.09
C ALA A 46 -2.96 3.33 -0.72
N GLN A 47 -3.83 4.34 -0.63
CA GLN A 47 -3.55 5.71 -1.09
C GLN A 47 -2.43 6.37 -0.28
N GLU A 48 -2.45 6.24 1.04
CA GLU A 48 -1.40 6.75 1.92
C GLU A 48 -0.04 6.12 1.60
N ILE A 49 -0.01 4.80 1.35
CA ILE A 49 1.20 4.10 0.91
C ILE A 49 1.73 4.70 -0.40
N LYS A 50 0.87 4.96 -1.39
CA LYS A 50 1.30 5.62 -2.65
C LYS A 50 1.86 7.01 -2.45
N ILE A 51 1.28 7.79 -1.55
CA ILE A 51 1.73 9.15 -1.24
C ILE A 51 3.07 9.12 -0.50
N ASN A 52 3.23 8.22 0.47
CA ASN A 52 4.43 8.14 1.31
C ASN A 52 5.60 7.43 0.64
N TYR A 53 5.32 6.50 -0.30
CA TYR A 53 6.31 5.70 -1.01
C TYR A 53 6.12 5.79 -2.53
N PRO A 54 6.20 6.99 -3.14
CA PRO A 54 5.88 7.19 -4.54
C PRO A 54 6.87 6.49 -5.49
N ASN A 55 8.03 6.06 -4.99
CA ASN A 55 9.03 5.28 -5.72
C ASN A 55 8.62 3.82 -5.95
N LEU A 56 7.59 3.33 -5.26
CA LEU A 56 7.07 1.97 -5.45
C LEU A 56 6.02 1.89 -6.56
N PHE A 57 5.54 3.04 -7.06
CA PHE A 57 4.45 3.13 -8.01
C PHE A 57 4.90 3.79 -9.31
N LEU A 58 4.24 3.42 -10.41
CA LEU A 58 4.43 4.10 -11.68
C LEU A 58 3.90 5.53 -11.56
N GLN A 59 4.76 6.49 -11.90
CA GLN A 59 4.39 7.89 -12.00
C GLN A 59 4.08 8.18 -13.47
N LEU A 60 2.86 8.64 -13.75
CA LEU A 60 2.43 8.94 -15.12
C LEU A 60 3.33 9.99 -15.77
N ASP A 61 3.88 10.91 -14.98
CA ASP A 61 4.82 11.94 -15.43
C ASP A 61 6.13 11.36 -15.98
N ASN A 62 6.48 10.11 -15.58
CA ASN A 62 7.67 9.41 -16.06
C ASN A 62 7.42 8.58 -17.33
N LEU A 63 6.16 8.47 -17.81
CA LEU A 63 5.82 7.66 -18.99
C LEU A 63 5.80 8.46 -20.30
N PHE A 64 5.77 9.80 -20.23
CA PHE A 64 5.63 10.69 -21.39
C PHE A 64 6.85 11.60 -21.64
N HIS A 65 8.02 11.26 -21.08
CA HIS A 65 9.29 11.96 -21.31
C HIS A 65 10.19 11.22 -22.32
#